data_AF-A0A968PL13-F1
#
_entry.id   AF-A0A968PL13-F1
#
_cell.length_a   1.000
_cell.length_b   1.000
_cell.length_c   1.000
_cell.angle_alpha   90.00
_cell.angle_beta   90.00
_cell.angle_gamma   90.00
#
_symmetry.space_group_name_H-M   'P 1'
#
loop_
_entity.id
_entity.type
_entity.pdbx_description
1 polymer ?
#
loop_
_entity_poly.entity_id
_entity_poly.type
_entity_poly.pdbx_seq_one_letter_code
_entity_poly.pdbx_strand_id
1 'polypeptide(L)'
;MSENKPYRSQSISISNSQVSGQIGQAGRDLNQNQVSLEETLASIDIIARLTQIEKIIQSSNFSELHKISAVRLIEVAKEEAQCKEPEKSLAAASLKRATEVLKNADEAVGVGKGLFDRIQPIIESLLPWLGVAKNFFGF
;
A
#
# COMPACT_ATOMS: atom_id res chain seq x y z
N MET A 1 -9.21 26.24 -51.00
CA MET A 1 -7.77 25.87 -51.05
C MET A 1 -7.04 26.93 -50.22
N SER A 2 -7.00 26.81 -48.90
CA SER A 2 -6.05 26.01 -48.08
C SER A 2 -4.64 26.59 -48.12
N GLU A 3 -4.38 27.56 -47.25
CA GLU A 3 -3.02 28.03 -46.95
C GLU A 3 -2.57 27.37 -45.64
N ASN A 4 -1.86 26.25 -45.78
CA ASN A 4 -1.33 25.43 -44.70
C ASN A 4 0.11 25.91 -44.42
N LYS A 5 0.35 26.54 -43.28
CA LYS A 5 1.71 26.95 -42.86
C LYS A 5 2.43 25.76 -42.22
N PRO A 6 3.62 25.34 -42.71
CA PRO A 6 4.36 24.26 -42.07
C PRO A 6 5.04 24.77 -40.78
N TYR A 7 4.68 24.16 -39.65
CA TYR A 7 5.45 24.25 -38.41
C TYR A 7 6.81 23.57 -38.61
N ARG A 8 7.88 24.37 -38.62
CA ARG A 8 9.26 23.89 -38.65
C ARG A 8 9.69 23.58 -37.22
N SER A 9 9.44 22.36 -36.73
CA SER A 9 10.08 21.86 -35.51
C SER A 9 11.57 21.63 -35.78
N GLN A 10 12.41 22.49 -35.23
CA GLN A 10 13.86 22.28 -35.20
C GLN A 10 14.18 21.47 -33.95
N SER A 11 14.55 20.20 -34.11
CA SER A 11 15.05 19.36 -33.02
C SER A 11 16.47 19.79 -32.66
N ILE A 12 16.65 20.40 -31.49
CA ILE A 12 17.98 20.66 -30.94
C ILE A 12 18.49 19.36 -30.32
N SER A 13 19.50 18.76 -30.95
CA SER A 13 20.29 17.67 -30.34
C SER A 13 21.31 18.30 -29.39
N ILE A 14 21.16 18.08 -28.08
CA ILE A 14 22.15 18.51 -27.10
C ILE A 14 23.12 17.36 -26.89
N SER A 15 24.24 17.45 -27.62
CA SER A 15 25.44 16.67 -27.37
C SER A 15 25.97 16.97 -25.98
N ASN A 16 26.26 15.90 -25.25
CA ASN A 16 26.81 15.88 -23.90
C ASN A 16 28.15 16.65 -23.87
N SER A 17 28.18 17.86 -23.34
CA SER A 17 29.39 18.64 -23.13
C SER A 17 29.29 19.37 -21.80
N GLN A 18 30.26 19.08 -20.94
CA GLN A 18 30.46 19.65 -19.62
C GLN A 18 30.52 21.18 -19.69
N VAL A 19 29.66 21.88 -18.96
CA VAL A 19 29.84 23.29 -18.61
C VAL A 19 29.37 23.52 -17.18
N SER A 20 30.34 23.76 -16.29
CA SER A 20 30.15 24.46 -15.02
C SER A 20 29.77 25.91 -15.31
N GLY A 21 28.71 26.42 -14.69
CA GLY A 21 28.37 27.85 -14.72
C GLY A 21 26.90 28.11 -14.43
N GLN A 22 26.65 28.95 -13.43
CA GLN A 22 25.33 29.21 -12.83
C GLN A 22 24.32 29.91 -13.77
N ILE A 23 23.05 29.81 -13.34
CA ILE A 23 21.89 30.71 -13.51
C ILE A 23 20.89 30.34 -14.62
N GLY A 24 19.64 30.10 -14.18
CA GLY A 24 18.47 30.23 -15.04
C GLY A 24 17.21 29.62 -14.42
N GLN A 25 16.39 30.44 -13.76
CA GLN A 25 15.08 30.05 -13.25
C GLN A 25 14.15 29.50 -14.34
N ALA A 26 13.65 28.28 -14.12
CA ALA A 26 12.31 27.82 -14.50
C ALA A 26 11.99 26.54 -13.69
N GLY A 27 12.16 26.63 -12.37
CA GLY A 27 12.08 25.50 -11.42
C GLY A 27 10.71 25.31 -10.77
N ARG A 28 9.63 25.54 -11.52
CA ARG A 28 8.24 25.21 -11.20
C ARG A 28 7.63 24.95 -12.57
N ASP A 29 7.58 23.72 -13.06
CA ASP A 29 6.51 22.77 -12.81
C ASP A 29 6.91 21.38 -13.31
N LEU A 30 8.11 20.90 -12.95
CA LEU A 30 8.37 19.46 -13.01
C LEU A 30 7.75 18.82 -11.77
N ASN A 31 6.41 18.75 -11.78
CA ASN A 31 5.66 17.77 -11.01
C ASN A 31 6.02 16.39 -11.58
N GLN A 32 7.24 15.95 -11.27
CA GLN A 32 7.71 14.60 -11.53
C GLN A 32 6.86 13.70 -10.66
N ASN A 33 5.90 13.08 -11.33
CA ASN A 33 5.07 12.00 -10.85
C ASN A 33 5.92 10.70 -10.64
N GLN A 34 7.12 10.85 -10.07
CA GLN A 34 8.06 9.80 -9.70
C GLN A 34 7.62 9.26 -8.35
N VAL A 35 7.01 8.07 -8.37
CA VAL A 35 6.95 7.23 -7.17
C VAL A 35 8.39 7.04 -6.72
N SER A 36 8.72 7.45 -5.49
CA SER A 36 10.08 7.28 -4.98
C SER A 36 10.41 5.78 -4.92
N LEU A 37 11.67 5.41 -5.17
CA LEU A 37 12.13 4.04 -4.96
C LEU A 37 11.83 3.58 -3.51
N GLU A 38 11.88 4.52 -2.57
CA GLU A 38 11.56 4.31 -1.16
C GLU A 38 10.08 3.97 -0.95
N GLU A 39 9.15 4.63 -1.66
CA GLU A 39 7.73 4.31 -1.61
C GLU A 39 7.43 2.94 -2.23
N THR A 40 8.12 2.59 -3.32
CA THR A 40 7.98 1.28 -3.95
C THR A 40 8.44 0.16 -3.02
N LEU A 41 9.60 0.32 -2.37
CA LEU A 41 10.12 -0.64 -1.40
C LEU A 41 9.20 -0.75 -0.18
N ALA A 42 8.64 0.37 0.29
CA ALA A 42 7.65 0.38 1.36
C ALA A 42 6.40 -0.42 0.95
N SER A 43 5.82 -0.17 -0.23
CA SER A 43 4.67 -0.94 -0.73
C SER A 43 4.95 -2.44 -0.80
N ILE A 44 6.14 -2.85 -1.24
CA ILE A 44 6.52 -4.27 -1.28
C ILE A 44 6.54 -4.88 0.13
N ASP A 45 7.11 -4.20 1.12
CA ASP A 45 7.14 -4.68 2.51
C ASP A 45 5.73 -4.76 3.12
N ILE A 46 4.88 -3.76 2.87
CA ILE A 46 3.47 -3.74 3.31
C ILE A 46 2.69 -4.91 2.71
N ILE A 47 2.81 -5.14 1.40
CA ILE A 47 2.15 -6.26 0.72
C ILE A 47 2.67 -7.60 1.24
N ALA A 48 3.96 -7.73 1.53
CA ALA A 48 4.54 -8.95 2.09
C ALA A 48 3.97 -9.26 3.47
N ARG A 49 3.83 -8.26 4.35
CA ARG A 49 3.21 -8.39 5.67
C ARG A 49 1.73 -8.75 5.59
N LEU A 50 0.96 -8.10 4.71
CA LEU A 50 -0.45 -8.44 4.47
C LEU A 50 -0.61 -9.87 3.94
N THR A 51 0.28 -10.30 3.04
CA THR A 51 0.33 -11.68 2.53
C THR A 51 0.69 -12.68 3.64
N GLN A 52 1.53 -12.29 4.61
CA GLN A 52 1.82 -13.13 5.77
C GLN A 52 0.57 -13.32 6.65
N ILE A 53 -0.21 -12.26 6.88
CA ILE A 53 -1.49 -12.34 7.61
C ILE A 53 -2.46 -13.28 6.88
N GLU A 54 -2.60 -13.12 5.56
CA GLU A 54 -3.44 -13.99 4.72
C GLU A 54 -3.08 -15.48 4.87
N LYS A 55 -1.79 -15.82 4.79
CA LYS A 55 -1.31 -17.20 4.97
C LYS A 55 -1.61 -17.75 6.36
N ILE A 56 -1.46 -16.92 7.39
CA ILE A 56 -1.81 -17.31 8.77
C ILE A 56 -3.30 -17.65 8.87
N ILE A 57 -4.17 -16.82 8.29
CA ILE A 57 -5.63 -17.03 8.26
C ILE A 57 -5.96 -18.32 7.51
N GLN A 58 -5.40 -18.53 6.32
CA GLN A 58 -5.65 -19.73 5.51
C GLN A 58 -5.23 -21.02 6.25
N SER A 59 -4.11 -20.97 6.97
CA SER A 59 -3.59 -22.08 7.79
C SER A 59 -4.35 -22.33 9.10
N SER A 60 -5.29 -21.46 9.47
CA SER A 60 -6.03 -21.58 10.74
C SER A 60 -7.06 -22.72 10.72
N ASN A 61 -7.58 -23.09 11.89
CA ASN A 61 -8.68 -24.05 12.02
C ASN A 61 -10.07 -23.39 12.02
N PHE A 62 -10.17 -22.13 11.57
CA PHE A 62 -11.46 -21.45 11.47
C PHE A 62 -12.35 -22.05 10.38
N SER A 63 -13.65 -21.78 10.49
CA SER A 63 -14.60 -22.13 9.43
C SER A 63 -14.23 -21.45 8.11
N GLU A 64 -14.53 -22.11 7.00
CA GLU A 64 -14.22 -21.60 5.66
C GLU A 64 -14.84 -20.22 5.42
N LEU A 65 -16.05 -19.98 5.95
CA LEU A 65 -16.74 -18.70 5.85
C LEU A 65 -15.94 -17.57 6.53
N HIS A 66 -15.40 -17.81 7.73
CA HIS A 66 -14.57 -16.81 8.43
C HIS A 66 -13.26 -16.56 7.70
N LYS A 67 -12.63 -17.60 7.16
CA LYS A 67 -11.39 -17.47 6.35
C LYS A 67 -11.62 -16.62 5.11
N ILE A 68 -12.65 -16.95 4.31
CA ILE A 68 -12.98 -16.21 3.09
C ILE A 68 -13.27 -14.74 3.40
N SER A 69 -14.07 -14.48 4.44
CA SER A 69 -14.43 -13.11 4.82
C SER A 69 -13.20 -12.29 5.24
N ALA A 70 -12.33 -12.85 6.08
CA ALA A 70 -11.13 -12.17 6.52
C ALA A 70 -10.11 -11.98 5.38
N VAL A 71 -9.88 -13.01 4.55
CA VAL A 71 -8.97 -12.93 3.40
C VAL A 71 -9.40 -11.84 2.43
N ARG A 72 -10.70 -11.74 2.10
CA ARG A 72 -11.20 -10.69 1.21
C ARG A 72 -10.90 -9.28 1.73
N LEU A 73 -10.97 -9.08 3.04
CA LEU A 73 -10.66 -7.79 3.67
C LEU A 73 -9.15 -7.51 3.65
N ILE A 74 -8.31 -8.54 3.75
CA ILE A 74 -6.85 -8.41 3.56
C ILE A 74 -6.51 -8.11 2.09
N GLU A 75 -7.22 -8.70 1.14
CA GLU A 75 -7.04 -8.42 -0.29
C GLU A 75 -7.32 -6.95 -0.61
N VAL A 76 -8.39 -6.36 -0.09
CA VAL A 76 -8.65 -4.92 -0.24
C VAL A 76 -7.49 -4.08 0.29
N ALA A 77 -6.94 -4.41 1.46
CA ALA A 77 -5.78 -3.69 1.99
C ALA A 77 -4.52 -3.86 1.11
N LYS A 78 -4.35 -5.02 0.46
CA LYS A 78 -3.25 -5.27 -0.50
C LYS A 78 -3.44 -4.49 -1.80
N GLU A 79 -4.67 -4.38 -2.29
CA GLU A 79 -5.00 -3.58 -3.47
C GLU A 79 -4.64 -2.11 -3.22
N GLU A 80 -5.05 -1.56 -2.07
CA GLU A 80 -4.69 -0.19 -1.69
C GLU A 80 -3.18 0.02 -1.56
N ALA A 81 -2.45 -0.95 -1.00
CA ALA A 81 -0.99 -0.88 -0.89
C ALA A 81 -0.27 -0.89 -2.26
N GLN A 82 -0.92 -1.40 -3.31
CA GLN A 82 -0.41 -1.43 -4.69
C GLN A 82 -0.77 -0.17 -5.48
N CYS A 83 -1.73 0.63 -5.00
CA CYS A 83 -2.10 1.87 -5.64
C CYS A 83 -0.93 2.87 -5.62
N LYS A 84 -0.81 3.66 -6.70
CA LYS A 84 0.16 4.76 -6.76
C LYS A 84 -0.09 5.80 -5.67
N GLU A 85 -1.36 6.03 -5.36
CA GLU A 85 -1.82 6.88 -4.26
C GLU A 85 -2.68 6.01 -3.33
N PRO A 86 -2.08 5.31 -2.35
CA PRO A 86 -2.80 4.41 -1.46
C PRO A 86 -3.85 5.12 -0.61
N GLU A 87 -5.09 4.62 -0.58
CA GLU A 87 -6.08 5.08 0.39
C GLU A 87 -5.86 4.37 1.73
N LYS A 88 -4.86 4.83 2.51
CA LYS A 88 -4.43 4.21 3.77
C LYS A 88 -5.54 4.08 4.81
N SER A 89 -6.52 4.98 4.81
CA SER A 89 -7.72 4.90 5.64
C SER A 89 -8.58 3.68 5.30
N LEU A 90 -8.79 3.39 4.01
CA LEU A 90 -9.51 2.21 3.56
C LEU A 90 -8.72 0.93 3.86
N ALA A 91 -7.40 0.95 3.65
CA ALA A 91 -6.54 -0.18 4.02
C ALA A 91 -6.63 -0.47 5.53
N ALA A 92 -6.57 0.56 6.37
CA ALA A 92 -6.70 0.43 7.82
C ALA A 92 -8.08 -0.09 8.21
N ALA A 93 -9.17 0.48 7.67
CA ALA A 93 -10.53 0.06 7.94
C ALA A 93 -10.79 -1.41 7.53
N SER A 94 -10.25 -1.82 6.39
CA SER A 94 -10.36 -3.19 5.90
C SER A 94 -9.59 -4.17 6.80
N LEU A 95 -8.36 -3.83 7.18
CA LEU A 95 -7.56 -4.63 8.13
C LEU A 95 -8.22 -4.71 9.51
N LYS A 96 -8.87 -3.64 9.97
CA LYS A 96 -9.62 -3.63 11.23
C LYS A 96 -10.81 -4.58 11.18
N ARG A 97 -11.60 -4.53 10.12
CA ARG A 97 -12.72 -5.47 9.95
C ARG A 97 -12.23 -6.91 9.86
N ALA A 98 -11.10 -7.17 9.18
CA ALA A 98 -10.52 -8.51 9.15
C ALA A 98 -10.18 -8.98 10.58
N THR A 99 -9.58 -8.09 11.36
CA THR A 99 -9.26 -8.34 12.77
C THR A 99 -10.50 -8.65 13.61
N GLU A 100 -11.59 -7.91 13.43
CA GLU A 100 -12.86 -8.14 14.13
C GLU A 100 -13.48 -9.51 13.78
N VAL A 101 -13.47 -9.89 12.50
CA VAL A 101 -13.93 -11.22 12.05
C VAL A 101 -13.14 -12.32 12.74
N LEU A 102 -11.81 -12.19 12.79
CA LEU A 102 -10.93 -13.20 13.38
C LEU A 102 -11.07 -13.24 14.91
N LYS A 103 -11.24 -12.10 15.58
CA LYS A 103 -11.47 -12.05 17.02
C LYS A 103 -12.80 -12.72 17.41
N ASN A 104 -13.88 -12.42 16.68
CA ASN A 104 -15.17 -13.07 16.89
C ASN A 104 -15.09 -14.58 16.63
N ALA A 105 -14.31 -14.99 15.63
CA ALA A 105 -14.05 -16.40 15.37
C ALA A 105 -13.26 -17.05 16.51
N ASP A 106 -12.16 -16.45 16.98
CA ASP A 106 -11.34 -16.93 18.11
C ASP A 106 -12.20 -17.09 19.40
N GLU A 107 -13.02 -16.09 19.72
CA GLU A 107 -13.94 -16.12 20.87
C GLU A 107 -14.95 -17.27 20.79
N ALA A 108 -15.43 -17.59 19.57
CA ALA A 108 -16.38 -18.69 19.35
C ALA A 108 -15.74 -20.08 19.50
N VAL A 109 -14.43 -20.23 19.26
CA VAL A 109 -13.73 -21.53 19.39
C VAL A 109 -13.12 -21.75 20.78
N GLY A 110 -12.86 -20.70 21.55
CA GLY A 110 -12.43 -20.81 22.95
C GLY A 110 -11.06 -21.46 23.19
N VAL A 111 -10.17 -21.50 22.19
CA VAL A 111 -8.88 -22.21 22.26
C VAL A 111 -7.69 -21.25 22.37
N GLY A 112 -7.05 -21.20 23.54
CA GLY A 112 -5.64 -20.77 23.73
C GLY A 112 -5.27 -19.37 23.21
N LYS A 113 -3.96 -19.13 23.01
CA LYS A 113 -3.48 -17.92 22.31
C LYS A 113 -4.06 -17.95 20.89
N GLY A 114 -4.99 -17.06 20.62
CA GLY A 114 -5.82 -17.06 19.42
C GLY A 114 -5.00 -16.82 18.16
N LEU A 115 -5.61 -17.07 17.00
CA LEU A 115 -5.04 -16.64 15.73
C LEU A 115 -4.69 -15.14 15.76
N PHE A 116 -5.51 -14.36 16.46
CA PHE A 116 -5.30 -12.94 16.69
C PHE A 116 -3.93 -12.62 17.30
N ASP A 117 -3.48 -13.36 18.31
CA ASP A 117 -2.16 -13.14 18.96
C ASP A 117 -0.99 -13.33 17.99
N ARG A 118 -1.16 -14.16 16.95
CA ARG A 118 -0.13 -14.43 15.94
C ARG A 118 -0.05 -13.31 14.90
N ILE A 119 -1.18 -12.67 14.58
CA ILE A 119 -1.24 -11.62 13.56
C ILE A 119 -1.04 -10.22 14.16
N GLN A 120 -1.37 -10.00 15.44
CA GLN A 120 -1.19 -8.73 16.13
C GLN A 120 0.20 -8.10 15.92
N PRO A 121 1.34 -8.80 16.12
CA PRO A 121 2.66 -8.19 15.90
C PRO A 121 2.89 -7.75 14.44
N ILE A 122 2.26 -8.43 13.48
CA ILE A 122 2.33 -8.06 12.06
C ILE A 122 1.50 -6.80 11.82
N ILE A 123 0.30 -6.71 12.40
CA ILE A 123 -0.55 -5.51 12.34
C ILE A 123 0.17 -4.31 12.97
N GLU A 124 0.84 -4.50 14.11
CA GLU A 124 1.61 -3.45 14.77
C GLU A 124 2.71 -2.86 13.87
N SER A 125 3.36 -3.72 13.08
CA SER A 125 4.37 -3.28 12.11
C SER A 125 3.80 -2.48 10.93
N LEU A 126 2.48 -2.58 10.67
CA LEU A 126 1.80 -1.85 9.60
C LEU A 126 1.29 -0.46 10.06
N LEU A 127 1.18 -0.22 11.38
CA LEU A 127 0.62 1.01 11.94
C LEU A 127 1.26 2.30 11.43
N PRO A 128 2.61 2.41 11.33
CA PRO A 128 3.23 3.65 10.84
C PRO A 128 2.85 3.96 9.40
N TRP A 129 2.73 2.93 8.54
CA TRP A 129 2.32 3.12 7.15
C TRP A 129 0.85 3.50 7.04
N LEU A 130 -0.02 2.85 7.85
CA LEU A 130 -1.46 3.12 7.91
C LEU A 130 -1.78 4.50 8.50
N GLY A 131 -0.88 5.08 9.30
CA GLY A 131 -1.12 6.35 9.99
C GLY A 131 -2.13 6.24 11.12
N VAL A 132 -2.28 5.06 11.72
CA VAL A 132 -3.22 4.79 12.83
C VAL A 132 -2.50 4.28 14.06
N ALA A 133 -3.10 4.43 15.24
CA ALA A 133 -2.56 3.92 16.49
C ALA A 133 -3.13 2.52 16.84
N LYS A 134 -2.49 1.81 17.78
CA LYS A 134 -2.90 0.46 18.22
C LYS A 134 -4.37 0.40 18.64
N ASN A 135 -4.83 1.42 19.37
CA ASN A 135 -6.21 1.54 19.84
C ASN A 135 -7.27 1.53 18.72
N PHE A 136 -6.89 1.86 17.47
CA PHE A 136 -7.78 1.74 16.31
C PHE A 136 -8.27 0.31 16.12
N PHE A 137 -7.42 -0.66 16.42
CA PHE A 137 -7.69 -2.10 16.35
C PHE A 137 -8.19 -2.70 17.69
N GLY A 138 -8.33 -1.88 18.73
CA GLY A 138 -8.88 -2.31 20.02
C GLY A 138 -7.90 -3.08 20.93
N PHE A 139 -6.59 -2.88 20.75
CA PHE A 139 -5.52 -3.42 21.59
C PHE A 139 -4.44 -2.37 21.90
#